data_AF-A0A358XNV6-F1
#
_entry.id   AF-A0A358XNV6-F1
#
_cell.length_a   1.000
_cell.length_b   1.000
_cell.length_c   1.000
_cell.angle_alpha   90.00
_cell.angle_beta   90.00
_cell.angle_gamma   90.00
#
_symmetry.space_group_name_H-M   'P 1'
#
loop_
_entity.id
_entity.type
_entity.pdbx_description
1 polymer ?
#
loop_
_entity_poly.entity_id
_entity_poly.type
_entity_poly.pdbx_seq_one_letter_code
_entity_poly.pdbx_strand_id
1 'polypeptide(L)' 'MKLRIFLFAVLATFLHKNTFAQKKPNIIIIISDDHAYQAIGAYGSKYGKTPQIDRIAAQGALFK' A
#
# COMPACT_ATOMS: atom_id res chain seq x y z
N MET A 1 33.91 11.95 -35.22
CA MET A 1 33.69 11.77 -33.77
C MET A 1 32.49 12.56 -33.23
N LYS A 2 32.32 13.85 -33.58
CA LYS A 2 31.23 14.71 -33.07
C LYS A 2 29.80 14.18 -33.30
N LEU A 3 29.51 13.59 -34.47
CA LEU A 3 28.16 13.06 -34.80
C LEU A 3 27.75 11.86 -33.95
N ARG A 4 28.69 10.96 -33.63
CA ARG A 4 28.44 9.79 -32.76
C ARG A 4 28.12 10.21 -31.33
N ILE A 5 28.84 11.22 -30.83
CA ILE A 5 28.62 11.80 -29.50
C ILE A 5 27.22 12.44 -29.44
N PHE A 6 26.82 13.16 -30.49
CA PHE A 6 25.49 13.75 -30.58
C PHE A 6 24.37 12.69 -30.59
N LEU A 7 24.50 11.63 -31.41
CA LEU A 7 23.54 10.52 -31.45
C LEU A 7 23.43 9.79 -30.10
N PHE A 8 24.55 9.61 -29.41
CA PHE A 8 24.55 8.99 -28.09
C PHE A 8 23.87 9.86 -27.04
N ALA A 9 24.07 11.18 -27.08
CA ALA A 9 23.41 12.12 -26.19
C ALA A 9 21.88 12.18 -26.40
N VAL A 10 21.44 12.14 -27.66
CA VAL A 10 20.00 12.07 -28.00
C VAL A 10 19.40 10.73 -27.53
N LEU A 11 20.09 9.62 -27.72
CA LEU A 11 19.60 8.33 -27.24
C LEU A 11 19.50 8.29 -25.71
N ALA A 12 20.46 8.90 -25.00
CA ALA A 12 20.46 8.98 -23.55
C ALA A 12 19.28 9.79 -22.97
N THR A 13 18.86 10.87 -23.65
CA THR A 13 17.68 11.65 -23.22
C THR A 13 16.37 10.90 -23.47
N PHE A 14 16.26 10.11 -24.53
CA PHE A 14 15.08 9.26 -24.77
C PHE A 14 14.95 8.09 -23.79
N LEU A 15 16.05 7.66 -23.17
CA LEU A 15 16.06 6.58 -22.17
C LEU A 15 15.79 7.08 -20.73
N HIS A 16 15.67 8.39 -20.52
CA HIS A 16 15.43 8.94 -19.19
C HIS A 16 13.94 8.77 -18.81
N LYS A 17 13.64 7.77 -17.96
CA LYS A 17 12.30 7.62 -17.39
C LYS A 17 12.13 8.59 -16.22
N ASN A 18 11.17 9.49 -16.33
CA ASN A 18 10.73 10.31 -15.20
C ASN A 18 10.08 9.39 -14.16
N THR A 19 10.76 9.19 -13.03
CA THR A 19 10.20 8.48 -11.88
C THR A 19 9.51 9.50 -10.99
N PHE A 20 8.19 9.45 -10.93
CA PHE A 20 7.44 10.21 -9.93
C PHE A 20 7.47 9.44 -8.62
N ALA A 21 7.97 10.08 -7.57
CA ALA A 21 7.85 9.53 -6.22
C ALA A 21 6.37 9.37 -5.88
N GLN A 22 6.00 8.24 -5.28
CA GLN A 22 4.64 8.06 -4.77
C GLN A 22 4.32 9.16 -3.75
N LYS A 23 3.07 9.63 -3.75
CA LYS A 23 2.62 10.53 -2.68
C LYS A 23 2.80 9.83 -1.34
N LYS A 24 3.37 10.54 -0.37
CA LYS A 24 3.52 10.02 1.00
C LYS A 24 2.12 9.73 1.57
N PRO A 25 1.80 8.47 1.95
CA PRO A 25 0.51 8.16 2.54
C PRO A 25 0.44 8.67 3.98
N ASN A 26 -0.78 8.90 4.47
CA ASN A 26 -1.04 9.06 5.89
C ASN A 26 -1.15 7.67 6.52
N ILE A 27 -0.57 7.47 7.70
CA ILE A 27 -0.59 6.19 8.41
C ILE A 27 -1.36 6.39 9.72
N ILE A 28 -2.39 5.58 9.93
CA ILE A 28 -3.16 5.52 11.17
C ILE A 28 -2.94 4.13 11.77
N ILE A 29 -2.49 4.09 13.02
CA ILE A 29 -2.33 2.85 13.78
C ILE A 29 -3.42 2.84 14.86
N ILE A 30 -4.28 1.84 14.83
CA ILE A 30 -5.34 1.63 15.82
C ILE A 30 -4.94 0.43 16.67
N ILE A 31 -4.80 0.64 17.98
CA ILE A 31 -4.45 -0.40 18.95
C ILE A 31 -5.60 -0.49 19.95
N SER A 32 -5.98 -1.71 20.29
CA SER A 32 -6.97 -2.01 21.31
C SER A 32 -6.33 -2.92 22.35
N ASP A 33 -6.60 -2.65 23.62
CA ASP A 33 -6.14 -3.48 24.72
C ASP A 33 -7.02 -4.73 24.86
N ASP A 34 -6.40 -5.87 25.21
CA ASP A 34 -7.03 -7.19 25.41
C ASP A 34 -8.06 -7.64 24.35
N HIS A 35 -7.93 -7.12 23.12
CA HIS A 35 -8.89 -7.41 22.06
C HIS A 35 -8.55 -8.73 21.36
N ALA A 36 -9.10 -9.82 21.90
CA ALA A 36 -8.90 -11.15 21.37
C ALA A 36 -9.54 -11.34 19.97
N TYR A 37 -8.92 -12.13 19.10
CA TYR A 37 -9.40 -12.34 17.73
C TYR A 37 -10.81 -12.95 17.68
N GLN A 38 -11.19 -13.76 18.67
CA GLN A 38 -12.52 -14.38 18.76
C GLN A 38 -13.64 -13.36 18.97
N ALA A 39 -13.32 -12.11 19.34
CA ALA A 39 -14.28 -11.01 19.48
C ALA A 39 -14.49 -10.21 18.19
N ILE A 40 -13.73 -10.48 17.13
CA ILE A 40 -13.80 -9.72 15.87
C ILE A 40 -14.59 -10.50 14.82
N GLY A 41 -15.58 -9.85 14.21
CA GLY A 41 -16.47 -10.43 13.19
C GLY A 41 -15.71 -11.00 11.99
N ALA A 42 -14.71 -10.27 11.47
CA ALA A 42 -13.84 -10.70 10.38
C ALA A 42 -13.08 -12.02 10.65
N TYR A 43 -12.89 -12.38 11.93
CA TYR A 43 -12.27 -13.64 12.36
C TYR A 43 -13.29 -14.75 12.65
N GLY A 44 -14.59 -14.51 12.38
CA GLY A 44 -15.66 -15.49 12.59
C GLY A 44 -16.28 -15.43 13.99
N SER A 45 -16.20 -14.29 14.68
CA SER A 45 -16.83 -14.15 16.00
C SER A 45 -18.33 -14.47 15.96
N LYS A 46 -18.80 -15.21 16.96
CA LYS A 46 -20.23 -15.46 17.20
C LYS A 46 -20.87 -14.46 18.17
N TYR A 47 -20.05 -13.65 18.83
CA TYR A 47 -20.46 -12.78 19.93
C TYR A 47 -20.22 -11.31 19.63
N GLY A 48 -19.05 -10.99 19.07
CA GLY A 48 -18.67 -9.62 18.73
C GLY A 48 -19.24 -9.18 17.38
N LYS A 49 -19.80 -7.97 17.35
CA LYS A 49 -20.24 -7.30 16.13
C LYS A 49 -19.32 -6.11 15.88
N THR A 50 -18.47 -6.21 14.86
CA THR A 50 -17.43 -5.20 14.56
C THR A 50 -17.52 -4.69 13.12
N PRO A 51 -18.67 -4.18 12.66
CA PRO A 51 -18.92 -3.95 11.22
C PRO A 51 -17.90 -3.00 10.56
N GLN A 52 -17.29 -2.09 11.31
CA GLN A 52 -16.26 -1.17 10.83
C GLN A 52 -14.90 -1.85 10.68
N ILE A 53 -14.53 -2.75 11.60
CA ILE A 53 -13.31 -3.57 11.48
C ILE A 53 -13.51 -4.57 10.34
N ASP A 54 -14.69 -5.17 10.24
CA ASP A 54 -15.05 -6.12 9.20
C ASP A 54 -14.97 -5.47 7.81
N ARG A 55 -15.43 -4.22 7.68
CA ARG A 55 -15.27 -3.43 6.45
C ARG A 55 -13.79 -3.19 6.11
N ILE A 56 -12.96 -2.85 7.10
CA ILE A 56 -11.51 -2.63 6.88
C ILE A 56 -10.85 -3.93 6.40
N ALA A 57 -11.17 -5.06 7.02
CA ALA A 57 -10.66 -6.37 6.61
C ALA A 57 -11.10 -6.74 5.19
N ALA A 58 -12.35 -6.51 4.82
CA ALA A 58 -12.89 -6.80 3.49
C ALA A 58 -12.31 -5.90 2.37
N GLN A 59 -11.93 -4.66 2.70
CA GLN A 59 -11.34 -3.70 1.75
C GLN A 59 -9.81 -3.70 1.75
N GLY A 60 -9.19 -4.51 2.60
CA GLY A 60 -7.76 -4.54 2.82
C GLY A 60 -7.23 -5.96 2.94
N ALA A 61 -6.41 -6.18 3.96
CA ALA A 61 -5.84 -7.49 4.27
C ALA A 61 -6.26 -7.91 5.68
N LEU A 62 -6.51 -9.21 5.84
CA LEU A 62 -6.77 -9.87 7.12
C LEU A 62 -5.66 -10.87 7.38
N PHE A 63 -4.98 -10.78 8.53
CA PHE A 63 -3.91 -11.69 8.92
C PHE A 63 -4.49 -12.83 9.76
N LYS A 64 -4.34 -14.09 9.33
CA LYS A 64 -4.79 -15.28 10.05
C LYS A 64 -3.61 -16.09 10.57
#